data_AF-A0A1Y5HVS7-F1
#
_entry.id   AF-A0A1Y5HVS7-F1
#
_cell.length_a   1.000
_cell.length_b   1.000
_cell.length_c   1.000
_cell.angle_alpha   90.00
_cell.angle_beta   90.00
_cell.angle_gamma   90.00
#
_symmetry.space_group_name_H-M   'P 1'
#
loop_
_entity.id
_entity.type
_entity.pdbx_description
1 polymer ?
#
loop_
_entity_poly.entity_id
_entity_poly.type
_entity_poly.pdbx_seq_one_letter_code
_entity_poly.pdbx_strand_id
1 'polypeptide(L)'
;VGKNRTVITVVALTLIVILSVSFTVLIIKLLHVDEPYVSNSIFEEQKLVIQQLEEDVSEHKKKISRLTLSYEQSQVAAFQQNLIEQEQSYQEFLAALKLGMFDLAKMVQGSRTWLDVYNDKLNEAQSQSREREKALKRLSNSKVLLD
;
A
#
# COMPACT_ATOMS: atom_id res chain seq x y z
N VAL A 1 -88.15 -34.42 2.72
CA VAL A 1 -86.93 -35.20 3.07
C VAL A 1 -85.62 -34.58 2.55
N GLY A 2 -85.65 -33.60 1.62
CA GLY A 2 -84.42 -33.03 1.01
C GLY A 2 -83.64 -32.01 1.85
N LYS A 3 -84.31 -31.15 2.62
CA LYS A 3 -83.68 -30.01 3.33
C LYS A 3 -82.61 -30.45 4.35
N ASN A 4 -82.88 -31.50 5.12
CA ASN A 4 -81.94 -32.00 6.14
C ASN A 4 -80.70 -32.64 5.51
N ARG A 5 -80.82 -33.28 4.35
CA ARG A 5 -79.67 -33.84 3.62
C ARG A 5 -78.72 -32.76 3.11
N THR A 6 -79.28 -31.66 2.58
CA THR A 6 -78.48 -30.53 2.09
C THR A 6 -77.75 -29.80 3.22
N VAL A 7 -78.39 -29.64 4.39
CA VAL A 7 -77.75 -29.02 5.56
C VAL A 7 -76.58 -29.88 6.07
N ILE A 8 -76.76 -31.20 6.14
CA ILE A 8 -75.70 -32.13 6.57
C ILE A 8 -74.50 -32.08 5.60
N THR A 9 -74.74 -32.02 4.29
CA THR A 9 -73.64 -31.93 3.31
C THR A 9 -72.85 -30.63 3.39
N VAL A 10 -73.52 -29.50 3.67
CA VAL A 10 -72.84 -28.20 3.82
C VAL A 10 -71.99 -28.17 5.09
N VAL A 11 -72.50 -28.71 6.21
CA VAL A 11 -71.74 -28.80 7.46
C VAL A 11 -70.54 -29.75 7.33
N ALA A 12 -70.69 -30.87 6.62
CA ALA A 12 -69.57 -31.77 6.37
C ALA A 12 -68.46 -31.11 5.53
N LEU A 13 -68.83 -30.34 4.50
CA LEU A 13 -67.87 -29.61 3.66
C LEU A 13 -67.11 -28.54 4.44
N THR A 14 -67.78 -27.75 5.27
CA THR A 14 -67.11 -26.73 6.08
C THR A 14 -66.17 -27.35 7.10
N LEU A 15 -66.56 -28.48 7.70
CA LEU A 15 -65.73 -29.20 8.66
C LEU A 15 -64.46 -29.74 8.01
N ILE A 16 -64.55 -30.28 6.78
CA ILE A 16 -63.38 -30.75 6.01
C ILE A 16 -62.43 -29.58 5.68
N VAL A 17 -62.96 -28.42 5.28
CA VAL A 17 -62.13 -27.25 4.96
C VAL A 17 -61.38 -26.74 6.19
N ILE A 18 -62.06 -26.64 7.33
CA ILE A 18 -61.43 -26.23 8.60
C ILE A 18 -60.33 -27.21 9.01
N LEU A 19 -60.59 -28.52 8.88
CA LEU A 19 -59.63 -29.57 9.20
C LEU A 19 -58.40 -29.50 8.28
N SER A 20 -58.60 -29.24 6.99
CA SER A 20 -57.51 -29.09 6.01
C SER A 20 -56.63 -27.88 6.33
N VAL A 21 -57.22 -26.72 6.61
CA VAL A 21 -56.46 -25.51 6.95
C VAL A 21 -55.70 -25.71 8.28
N SER A 22 -56.36 -26.31 9.26
CA SER A 22 -55.72 -26.61 10.55
C SER A 22 -54.58 -27.61 10.41
N PHE A 23 -54.72 -28.61 9.53
CA PHE A 23 -53.65 -29.57 9.24
C PHE A 23 -52.48 -28.92 8.51
N THR A 24 -52.73 -27.99 7.57
CA THR A 24 -51.64 -27.24 6.92
C THR A 24 -50.87 -26.35 7.89
N VAL A 25 -51.56 -25.67 8.82
CA VAL A 25 -50.90 -24.86 9.86
C VAL A 25 -50.10 -25.75 10.82
N LEU A 26 -50.64 -26.93 11.16
CA LEU A 26 -49.95 -27.90 12.00
C LEU A 26 -48.70 -28.48 11.30
N ILE A 27 -48.77 -28.78 10.01
CA ILE A 27 -47.61 -29.22 9.21
C ILE A 27 -46.55 -28.12 9.17
N ILE A 28 -46.92 -26.86 8.95
CA ILE A 28 -45.96 -25.73 8.96
C ILE A 28 -45.30 -25.57 10.34
N LYS A 29 -46.07 -25.72 11.43
CA LYS A 29 -45.53 -25.69 12.79
C LYS A 29 -44.75 -26.95 13.19
N LEU A 30 -45.02 -28.10 12.60
CA LEU A 30 -44.29 -29.34 12.88
C LEU A 30 -42.99 -29.39 12.08
N LEU A 31 -43.03 -28.86 10.86
CA LEU A 31 -41.89 -28.84 9.96
C LEU A 31 -40.85 -27.80 10.32
N HIS A 32 -41.09 -26.89 11.30
CA HIS A 32 -40.20 -25.80 11.76
C HIS A 32 -38.85 -25.93 11.06
N VAL A 33 -38.84 -25.44 9.81
CA VAL A 33 -37.59 -25.21 9.12
C VAL A 33 -37.08 -24.10 10.00
N ASP A 34 -36.09 -24.42 10.81
CA ASP A 34 -35.27 -23.44 11.50
C ASP A 34 -34.61 -22.61 10.38
N GLU A 35 -35.40 -21.76 9.71
CA GLU A 35 -34.88 -20.59 9.07
C GLU A 35 -34.14 -19.90 10.20
N PRO A 36 -32.81 -19.76 10.10
CA PRO A 36 -32.04 -19.18 11.17
C PRO A 36 -32.59 -17.77 11.34
N TYR A 37 -33.41 -17.57 12.36
CA TYR A 37 -33.91 -16.26 12.74
C TYR A 37 -32.68 -15.52 13.25
N VAL A 38 -31.96 -14.88 12.33
CA VAL A 38 -30.79 -14.06 12.64
C VAL A 38 -31.32 -12.97 13.54
N SER A 39 -31.04 -13.10 14.84
CA SER A 39 -31.44 -12.10 15.83
C SER A 39 -30.91 -10.75 15.37
N ASN A 40 -31.79 -9.75 15.25
CA ASN A 40 -31.40 -8.39 14.88
C ASN A 40 -30.28 -7.85 15.79
N SER A 41 -30.15 -8.37 17.02
CA SER A 41 -29.04 -8.04 17.92
C SER A 41 -27.66 -8.44 17.37
N ILE A 42 -27.54 -9.62 16.76
CA ILE A 42 -26.26 -10.10 16.19
C ILE A 42 -25.91 -9.27 14.95
N PHE A 43 -26.92 -8.91 14.15
CA PHE A 43 -26.73 -8.06 12.98
C PHE A 43 -26.28 -6.63 13.36
N GLU A 44 -26.87 -6.05 14.41
CA GLU A 44 -26.46 -4.73 14.93
C GLU A 44 -25.07 -4.76 15.57
N GLU A 45 -24.72 -5.83 16.30
CA GLU A 45 -23.35 -6.03 16.80
C GLU A 45 -22.35 -6.14 15.65
N GLN A 46 -22.69 -6.89 14.60
CA GLN A 46 -21.84 -7.06 13.43
C GLN A 46 -21.64 -5.75 12.67
N LYS A 47 -22.69 -4.93 12.57
CA LYS A 47 -22.64 -3.60 11.97
C LYS A 47 -21.74 -2.64 12.74
N LEU A 48 -21.81 -2.68 14.09
CA LEU A 48 -20.90 -1.92 14.96
C LEU A 48 -19.44 -2.34 14.76
N VAL A 49 -19.17 -3.65 14.68
CA VAL A 49 -17.81 -4.16 14.41
C VAL A 49 -17.31 -3.71 13.05
N ILE A 50 -18.13 -3.79 12.00
CA ILE A 50 -17.75 -3.34 10.65
C ILE A 50 -17.44 -1.84 10.65
N GLN A 51 -18.27 -1.03 11.32
CA GLN A 51 -18.07 0.42 11.42
C GLN A 51 -16.76 0.75 12.15
N GLN A 52 -16.47 0.05 13.25
CA GLN A 52 -15.23 0.22 14.00
C GLN A 52 -14.00 -0.23 13.19
N LEU A 53 -14.13 -1.33 12.43
CA LEU A 53 -13.06 -1.81 11.55
C LEU A 53 -12.78 -0.83 10.40
N GLU A 54 -13.82 -0.20 9.85
CA GLU A 54 -13.69 0.83 8.81
C GLU A 54 -12.99 2.09 9.34
N GLU A 55 -13.30 2.47 10.58
CA GLU A 55 -12.62 3.56 11.30
C GLU A 55 -11.15 3.22 11.57
N ASP A 56 -10.85 2.01 12.05
CA ASP A 56 -9.48 1.52 12.27
C ASP A 56 -8.69 1.48 10.96
N VAL A 57 -9.28 0.98 9.87
CA VAL A 57 -8.65 0.97 8.54
C VAL A 57 -8.34 2.39 8.07
N SER A 58 -9.27 3.34 8.27
CA SER A 58 -9.05 4.75 7.95
C SER A 58 -7.91 5.36 8.77
N GLU A 59 -7.87 5.07 10.07
CA GLU A 59 -6.82 5.54 10.97
C GLU A 59 -5.45 4.95 10.61
N HIS A 60 -5.40 3.65 10.32
CA HIS A 60 -4.20 2.95 9.89
C HIS A 60 -3.69 3.49 8.55
N LYS A 61 -4.58 3.76 7.59
CA LYS A 61 -4.22 4.40 6.31
C LYS A 61 -3.59 5.78 6.53
N LYS A 62 -4.11 6.57 7.48
CA LYS A 62 -3.52 7.87 7.87
C LYS A 62 -2.17 7.70 8.57
N LYS A 63 -1.99 6.69 9.42
CA LYS A 63 -0.71 6.37 10.07
C LYS A 63 0.35 5.95 9.04
N ILE A 64 0.01 5.04 8.13
CA ILE A 64 0.89 4.61 7.03
C ILE A 64 1.28 5.81 6.17
N SER A 65 0.31 6.63 5.74
CA SER A 65 0.59 7.81 4.91
C SER A 65 1.55 8.79 5.60
N ARG A 66 1.37 9.03 6.92
CA ARG A 66 2.29 9.86 7.72
C ARG A 66 3.68 9.24 7.85
N LEU A 67 3.76 7.94 8.08
CA LEU A 67 5.04 7.21 8.19
C LEU A 67 5.80 7.22 6.86
N THR A 68 5.11 6.97 5.75
CA THR A 68 5.69 7.04 4.40
C THR A 68 6.22 8.44 4.11
N LEU A 69 5.42 9.48 4.40
CA LEU A 69 5.85 10.88 4.21
C LEU A 69 7.10 11.22 5.05
N SER A 70 7.11 10.84 6.32
CA SER A 70 8.25 11.08 7.22
C SER A 70 9.52 10.32 6.79
N TYR A 71 9.36 9.06 6.35
CA TYR A 71 10.46 8.24 5.85
C TYR A 71 11.06 8.82 4.56
N GLU A 72 10.20 9.20 3.61
CA GLU A 72 10.62 9.78 2.33
C GLU A 72 11.24 11.17 2.45
N GLN A 73 10.86 11.95 3.46
CA GLN A 73 11.42 13.27 3.69
C GLN A 73 12.73 13.20 4.47
N SER A 74 12.82 12.35 5.50
CA SER A 74 13.97 12.35 6.40
C SER A 74 15.13 11.50 5.89
N GLN A 75 14.89 10.22 5.56
CA GLN A 75 15.99 9.30 5.27
C GLN A 75 16.48 9.42 3.84
N VAL A 76 15.57 9.63 2.88
CA VAL A 76 15.94 9.78 1.47
C VAL A 76 16.70 11.09 1.24
N ALA A 77 16.27 12.19 1.86
CA ALA A 77 16.97 13.47 1.73
C ALA A 77 18.36 13.43 2.40
N ALA A 78 18.48 12.86 3.60
CA ALA A 78 19.77 12.70 4.27
C ALA A 78 20.72 11.77 3.50
N PHE A 79 20.21 10.66 2.97
CA PHE A 79 20.97 9.74 2.14
C PHE A 79 21.46 10.41 0.85
N GLN A 80 20.59 11.16 0.17
CA GLN A 80 20.94 11.88 -1.04
C GLN A 80 21.99 12.97 -0.79
N GLN A 81 21.87 13.70 0.31
CA GLN A 81 22.87 14.67 0.73
C GLN A 81 24.22 14.01 0.98
N ASN A 82 24.23 12.84 1.65
CA ASN A 82 25.45 12.07 1.85
C ASN A 82 26.09 11.63 0.52
N LEU A 83 25.30 11.20 -0.47
CA LEU A 83 25.82 10.85 -1.79
C LEU A 83 26.45 12.05 -2.51
N ILE A 84 25.87 13.24 -2.38
CA ILE A 84 26.45 14.48 -2.95
C ILE A 84 27.79 14.78 -2.28
N GLU A 85 27.86 14.69 -0.95
CA GLU A 85 29.09 14.90 -0.18
C GLU A 85 30.17 13.86 -0.55
N GLN A 86 29.79 12.61 -0.77
CA GLN A 86 30.71 11.57 -1.24
C GLN A 86 31.28 11.88 -2.63
N GLU A 87 30.47 12.34 -3.58
CA GLU A 87 30.96 12.73 -4.90
C GLU A 87 31.91 13.94 -4.81
N GLN A 88 31.64 14.91 -3.92
CA GLN A 88 32.53 16.05 -3.70
C GLN A 88 33.88 15.61 -3.11
N SER A 89 33.85 14.77 -2.08
CA SER A 89 35.04 14.17 -1.49
C SER A 89 35.86 13.36 -2.51
N TYR A 90 35.18 12.61 -3.38
CA TYR A 90 35.83 11.88 -4.48
C TYR A 90 36.49 12.83 -5.50
N GLN A 91 35.86 13.95 -5.85
CA GLN A 91 36.46 14.95 -6.74
C GLN A 91 37.71 15.59 -6.14
N GLU A 92 37.69 15.90 -4.84
CA GLU A 92 38.85 16.41 -4.10
C GLU A 92 39.99 15.39 -4.06
N PHE A 93 39.67 14.13 -3.78
CA PHE A 93 40.62 13.03 -3.82
C PHE A 93 41.29 12.89 -5.19
N LEU A 94 40.51 12.92 -6.28
CA LEU A 94 41.05 12.85 -7.64
C LEU A 94 41.94 14.06 -7.97
N ALA A 95 41.59 15.26 -7.48
CA ALA A 95 42.40 16.45 -7.66
C ALA A 95 43.76 16.35 -6.92
N ALA A 96 43.74 15.89 -5.67
CA ALA A 96 44.95 15.64 -4.89
C ALA A 96 45.81 14.55 -5.52
N LEU A 97 45.20 13.47 -6.01
CA LEU A 97 45.89 12.39 -6.73
C LEU A 97 46.58 12.91 -8.00
N LYS A 98 45.89 13.75 -8.79
CA LYS A 98 46.45 14.37 -10.00
C LYS A 98 47.69 15.22 -9.67
N LEU A 99 47.64 16.00 -8.60
CA LEU A 99 48.77 16.81 -8.15
C LEU A 99 49.94 15.93 -7.69
N GLY A 100 49.67 14.89 -6.88
CA GLY A 100 50.69 13.95 -6.43
C GLY A 100 51.35 13.19 -7.60
N MET A 101 50.57 12.76 -8.59
CA MET A 101 51.08 12.12 -9.80
C MET A 101 51.97 13.06 -10.62
N PHE A 102 51.59 14.33 -10.72
CA PHE A 102 52.39 15.34 -11.40
C PHE A 102 53.75 15.56 -10.72
N ASP A 103 53.78 15.61 -9.39
CA ASP A 103 55.02 15.74 -8.64
C ASP A 103 55.90 14.49 -8.75
N LEU A 104 55.30 13.29 -8.71
CA LEU A 104 56.01 12.03 -8.95
C LEU A 104 56.59 11.94 -10.37
N ALA A 105 55.84 12.40 -11.37
CA ALA A 105 56.30 12.40 -12.75
C ALA A 105 57.54 13.29 -12.97
N LYS A 106 57.66 14.39 -12.21
CA LYS A 106 58.87 15.23 -12.23
C LYS A 106 60.10 14.56 -11.62
N MET A 107 59.91 13.60 -10.71
CA MET A 107 60.99 12.89 -10.03
C MET A 107 61.48 11.65 -10.81
N VAL A 108 60.69 11.15 -11.77
CA VAL A 108 61.00 9.92 -12.54
C VAL A 108 61.20 10.23 -14.02
N GLN A 109 62.42 10.01 -14.54
CA GLN A 109 62.75 10.19 -15.97
C GLN A 109 61.92 9.24 -16.86
N GLY A 110 61.34 9.77 -17.95
CA GLY A 110 60.53 8.99 -18.89
C GLY A 110 59.04 8.87 -18.56
N SER A 111 58.58 9.42 -17.43
CA SER A 111 57.18 9.31 -16.96
C SER A 111 56.15 10.18 -17.69
N ARG A 112 56.59 11.02 -18.66
CA ARG A 112 55.72 11.99 -19.36
C ARG A 112 54.54 11.34 -20.08
N THR A 113 54.79 10.26 -20.81
CA THR A 113 53.75 9.54 -21.56
C THR A 113 52.73 8.86 -20.63
N TRP A 114 53.17 8.38 -19.47
CA TRP A 114 52.28 7.77 -18.47
C TRP A 114 51.41 8.81 -17.78
N LEU A 115 51.97 9.98 -17.48
CA LEU A 115 51.26 11.11 -16.89
C LEU A 115 50.13 11.61 -17.80
N ASP A 116 50.36 11.70 -19.11
CA ASP A 116 49.34 12.15 -20.07
C ASP A 116 48.16 11.17 -20.13
N VAL A 117 48.43 9.86 -20.24
CA VAL A 117 47.38 8.82 -20.25
C VAL A 117 46.57 8.80 -18.96
N TYR A 118 47.21 9.02 -17.80
CA TYR A 118 46.52 9.06 -16.53
C TYR A 118 45.74 10.36 -16.32
N ASN A 119 46.26 11.50 -16.80
CA ASN A 119 45.54 12.76 -16.75
C ASN A 119 44.22 12.67 -17.51
N ASP A 120 44.20 12.05 -18.69
CA ASP A 120 42.97 11.85 -19.45
C ASP A 120 41.95 11.03 -18.68
N LYS A 121 42.38 9.91 -18.08
CA LYS A 121 41.52 9.05 -17.26
C LYS A 121 41.01 9.76 -16.00
N LEU A 122 41.86 10.54 -15.33
CA LEU A 122 41.47 11.30 -14.14
C LEU A 122 40.49 12.43 -14.50
N ASN A 123 40.72 13.12 -15.61
CA ASN A 123 39.81 14.16 -16.10
C ASN A 123 38.45 13.57 -16.47
N GLU A 124 38.43 12.41 -17.13
CA GLU A 124 37.21 11.67 -17.45
C GLU A 124 36.46 11.26 -16.18
N ALA A 125 37.14 10.63 -15.22
CA ALA A 125 36.55 10.23 -13.94
C ALA A 125 35.98 11.42 -13.15
N GLN A 126 36.70 12.56 -13.15
CA GLN A 126 36.24 13.79 -12.52
C GLN A 126 35.04 14.40 -13.25
N SER A 127 34.99 14.31 -14.59
CA SER A 127 33.83 14.73 -15.38
C SER A 127 32.59 13.90 -15.05
N GLN A 128 32.74 12.57 -15.04
CA GLN A 128 31.65 11.65 -14.71
C GLN A 128 31.15 11.86 -13.27
N SER A 129 32.05 12.12 -12.31
CA SER A 129 31.67 12.45 -10.93
C SER A 129 30.86 13.74 -10.85
N ARG A 130 31.27 14.80 -11.56
CA ARG A 130 30.50 16.06 -11.66
C ARG A 130 29.13 15.85 -12.32
N GLU A 131 29.02 14.96 -13.28
CA GLU A 131 27.73 14.60 -13.89
C GLU A 131 26.81 13.87 -12.91
N ARG A 132 27.34 12.91 -12.14
CA ARG A 132 26.59 12.23 -11.08
C ARG A 132 26.13 13.20 -9.99
N GLU A 133 26.99 14.13 -9.56
CA GLU A 133 26.62 15.17 -8.60
C GLU A 133 25.47 16.05 -9.14
N LYS A 134 25.55 16.47 -10.42
CA LYS A 134 24.47 17.24 -11.06
C LYS A 134 23.17 16.44 -11.17
N ALA A 135 23.24 15.15 -11.50
CA ALA A 135 22.07 14.28 -11.54
C ALA A 135 21.43 14.15 -10.15
N LEU A 136 22.23 13.93 -9.11
CA LEU A 136 21.77 13.88 -7.71
C LEU A 136 21.12 15.22 -7.29
N LYS A 137 21.70 16.37 -7.64
CA LYS A 137 21.11 17.69 -7.34
C LYS A 137 19.78 17.93 -8.07
N ARG A 138 19.63 17.46 -9.31
CA ARG A 138 18.37 17.57 -10.07
C ARG A 138 17.24 16.75 -9.46
N LEU A 139 17.54 15.55 -8.96
CA LEU A 139 16.56 14.72 -8.25
C LEU A 139 16.01 15.42 -7.00
N SER A 140 16.84 16.22 -6.30
CA SER A 140 16.40 17.03 -5.15
C SER A 140 15.42 18.12 -5.59
N ASN A 141 15.77 18.90 -6.62
CA ASN A 141 14.93 19.98 -7.10
C ASN A 141 13.63 19.48 -7.74
N SER A 142 13.64 18.33 -8.42
CA SER A 142 12.44 17.72 -8.99
C SER A 142 11.46 17.25 -7.90
N LYS A 143 11.95 16.84 -6.73
CA LYS A 143 11.10 16.44 -5.60
C LYS A 143 10.41 17.66 -4.98
N VAL A 144 11.14 18.78 -4.86
CA VAL A 144 10.61 20.07 -4.37
C VAL A 144 9.53 20.67 -5.30
N LEU A 145 9.50 20.31 -6.58
CA LEU A 145 8.50 20.80 -7.54
C LEU A 145 7.23 19.93 -7.64
N LEU A 146 7.21 18.77 -6.98
CA LEU A 146 6.07 17.85 -6.96
C LEU A 146 5.29 17.89 -5.63
N ASP A 147 5.80 18.63 -4.64
CA ASP A 147 5.12 19.03 -3.39
C ASP A 147 4.45 20.40 -3.56
#